data_AF-A0AAE4D128-F1
#
_entry.id   AF-A0AAE4D128-F1
#
_cell.length_a   1.000
_cell.length_b   1.000
_cell.length_c   1.000
_cell.angle_alpha   90.00
_cell.angle_beta   90.00
_cell.angle_gamma   90.00
#
_symmetry.space_group_name_H-M   'P 1'
#
loop_
_entity.id
_entity.type
_entity.pdbx_description
1 polymer ?
#
loop_
_entity_poly.entity_id
_entity_poly.type
_entity_poly.pdbx_seq_one_letter_code
_entity_poly.pdbx_strand_id
1 'polypeptide(L)'
;MRRAIARAAALLTLGASVSTAAAADAARAAAPAPAVRIDAGPDGRTRDRQPIFQFSSDERGASFDCRIVAVGADAERPAFHPCVAVDLPAAELADGDYRFEVRATGAAGTRGPLARRRFTVETLLTTPPPLSRECRASLSSLRGARRAVIGGQRTLARAQAAERRARARGAADGLKQAIRRRTGAQRQLARAGKRLLTAQRSAERRCR
;
A
#
# COMPACT_ATOMS: atom_id res chain seq x y z
N MET A 1 89.24 -30.48 -21.12
CA MET A 1 88.44 -30.59 -22.37
C MET A 1 86.97 -30.48 -21.97
N ARG A 2 86.38 -29.28 -22.02
CA ARG A 2 85.44 -28.76 -23.06
C ARG A 2 84.16 -29.61 -23.27
N ARG A 3 83.02 -28.90 -23.14
CA ARG A 3 81.59 -29.19 -23.51
C ARG A 3 80.74 -29.75 -22.36
N ALA A 4 79.97 -28.96 -21.60
CA ALA A 4 78.72 -28.23 -21.94
C ALA A 4 77.58 -29.15 -22.39
N ILE A 5 76.48 -29.20 -21.61
CA ILE A 5 75.08 -29.11 -22.04
C ILE A 5 74.23 -28.76 -20.81
N ALA A 6 73.42 -27.72 -20.99
CA ALA A 6 72.58 -27.06 -19.99
C ALA A 6 71.41 -27.92 -19.52
N ARG A 7 71.01 -27.75 -18.26
CA ARG A 7 69.65 -28.04 -17.80
C ARG A 7 69.08 -26.80 -17.12
N ALA A 8 68.35 -26.02 -17.92
CA ALA A 8 67.38 -25.06 -17.43
C ALA A 8 66.23 -25.84 -16.78
N ALA A 9 66.00 -25.64 -15.48
CA ALA A 9 64.77 -26.02 -14.81
C ALA A 9 64.06 -24.72 -14.41
N ALA A 10 62.98 -24.44 -15.13
CA ALA A 10 62.18 -23.24 -14.99
C ALA A 10 61.53 -23.16 -13.59
N LEU A 11 61.68 -22.01 -12.93
CA LEU A 11 60.83 -21.60 -11.81
C LEU A 11 59.42 -21.33 -12.35
N LEU A 12 58.50 -22.26 -12.15
CA LEU A 12 57.07 -22.03 -12.34
C LEU A 12 56.58 -21.09 -11.25
N THR A 13 56.57 -19.79 -11.54
CA THR A 13 55.75 -18.84 -10.80
C THR A 13 54.29 -19.21 -11.05
N LEU A 14 53.58 -19.69 -10.03
CA LEU A 14 52.13 -19.78 -10.02
C LEU A 14 51.56 -18.36 -10.11
N GLY A 15 51.36 -17.88 -11.34
CA GLY A 15 50.54 -16.72 -11.61
C GLY A 15 49.11 -17.06 -11.23
N ALA A 16 48.66 -16.61 -10.06
CA ALA A 16 47.25 -16.58 -9.72
C ALA A 16 46.57 -15.63 -10.72
N SER A 17 46.04 -16.22 -11.79
CA SER A 17 45.10 -15.55 -12.67
C SER A 17 43.82 -15.39 -11.85
N VAL A 18 43.71 -14.31 -11.09
CA VAL A 18 42.42 -13.88 -10.56
C VAL A 18 41.60 -13.54 -11.79
N SER A 19 40.80 -14.50 -12.23
CA SER A 19 39.87 -14.35 -13.32
C SER A 19 38.97 -13.16 -12.99
N THR A 20 39.14 -12.04 -13.69
CA THR A 20 38.36 -10.80 -13.52
C THR A 20 36.89 -10.95 -13.96
N ALA A 21 36.42 -12.18 -14.17
CA ALA A 21 35.02 -12.51 -14.40
C ALA A 21 34.13 -12.29 -13.16
N ALA A 22 34.70 -11.89 -12.01
CA ALA A 22 33.97 -11.59 -10.77
C ALA A 22 33.59 -10.10 -10.58
N ALA A 23 33.74 -9.26 -11.61
CA ALA A 23 33.38 -7.83 -11.54
C ALA A 23 32.38 -7.38 -12.63
N ALA A 24 31.67 -8.33 -13.26
CA ALA A 24 30.61 -8.04 -14.22
C ALA A 24 29.22 -8.44 -13.72
N ASP A 25 29.07 -8.81 -12.44
CA ASP A 25 27.75 -8.92 -11.81
C ASP A 25 27.34 -7.52 -11.37
N ALA A 26 26.89 -6.75 -12.36
CA ALA A 26 26.34 -5.42 -12.17
C ALA A 26 25.31 -5.49 -11.05
N ALA A 27 25.66 -4.88 -9.90
CA ALA A 27 24.69 -4.45 -8.92
C ALA A 27 23.65 -3.63 -9.67
N ARG A 28 22.54 -4.28 -10.06
CA ARG A 28 21.41 -3.62 -10.66
C ARG A 28 20.91 -2.69 -9.57
N ALA A 29 21.27 -1.41 -9.67
CA ALA A 29 20.91 -0.40 -8.70
C ALA A 29 19.42 -0.57 -8.42
N ALA A 30 19.08 -0.92 -7.17
CA ALA A 30 17.70 -1.10 -6.79
C ALA A 30 16.96 0.20 -7.13
N ALA A 31 15.90 0.10 -7.93
CA ALA A 31 15.10 1.27 -8.26
C ALA A 31 14.65 1.94 -6.94
N PRO A 32 14.73 3.29 -6.84
CA PRO A 32 14.39 3.98 -5.60
C PRO A 32 12.99 3.59 -5.15
N ALA A 33 12.83 3.32 -3.87
CA ALA A 33 11.54 2.92 -3.33
C ALA A 33 10.55 4.11 -3.36
N PRO A 34 9.28 3.88 -3.70
CA PRO A 34 8.31 4.96 -3.87
C PRO A 34 7.98 5.65 -2.55
N ALA A 35 7.89 6.98 -2.57
CA ALA A 35 7.39 7.77 -1.44
C ALA A 35 5.88 7.98 -1.53
N VAL A 36 5.22 8.07 -0.36
CA VAL A 36 3.78 8.37 -0.25
C VAL A 36 3.57 9.71 0.42
N ARG A 37 2.62 10.50 -0.10
CA ARG A 37 2.09 11.70 0.56
C ARG A 37 0.63 11.50 0.91
N ILE A 38 0.24 11.87 2.12
CA ILE A 38 -1.17 11.90 2.54
C ILE A 38 -1.73 13.26 2.15
N ASP A 39 -2.63 13.28 1.18
CA ASP A 39 -3.16 14.49 0.54
C ASP A 39 -4.40 15.03 1.27
N ALA A 40 -5.19 14.17 1.90
CA ALA A 40 -6.36 14.59 2.68
C ALA A 40 -6.77 13.55 3.75
N GLY A 41 -7.64 14.00 4.65
CA GLY A 41 -8.14 13.26 5.81
C GLY A 41 -8.00 14.10 7.08
N PRO A 42 -8.54 13.62 8.21
CA PRO A 42 -8.41 14.34 9.48
C PRO A 42 -6.96 14.64 9.84
N ASP A 43 -6.72 15.86 10.30
CA ASP A 43 -5.52 16.28 11.04
C ASP A 43 -5.99 16.79 12.39
N GLY A 44 -5.76 16.02 13.46
CA GLY A 44 -6.37 16.31 14.75
C GLY A 44 -7.80 15.77 14.89
N ARG A 45 -8.70 16.56 15.50
CA ARG A 45 -10.00 16.08 15.97
C ARG A 45 -11.03 15.95 14.84
N THR A 46 -11.80 14.87 14.86
CA THR A 46 -12.91 14.61 13.93
C THR A 46 -14.09 13.96 14.65
N ARG A 47 -15.31 14.30 14.22
CA ARG A 47 -16.55 13.62 14.62
C ARG A 47 -16.92 12.45 13.70
N ASP A 48 -16.23 12.30 12.58
CA ASP A 48 -16.44 11.18 11.66
C ASP A 48 -15.73 9.93 12.18
N ARG A 49 -16.50 8.94 12.62
CA ARG A 49 -16.00 7.64 13.08
C ARG A 49 -15.52 6.72 11.95
N GLN A 50 -15.75 7.07 10.68
CA GLN A 50 -15.17 6.37 9.52
C GLN A 50 -14.49 7.38 8.59
N PRO A 51 -13.42 8.05 9.05
CA PRO A 51 -12.77 9.08 8.28
C PRO A 51 -12.16 8.51 6.99
N ILE A 52 -12.17 9.34 5.95
CA ILE A 52 -11.68 9.00 4.62
C ILE A 52 -10.32 9.67 4.42
N PHE A 53 -9.32 8.88 4.05
CA PHE A 53 -7.97 9.35 3.73
C PHE A 53 -7.74 9.32 2.23
N GLN A 54 -7.06 10.35 1.72
CA GLN A 54 -6.58 10.41 0.34
C GLN A 54 -5.07 10.53 0.35
N PHE A 55 -4.40 9.83 -0.57
CA PHE A 55 -2.95 9.82 -0.66
C PHE A 55 -2.49 9.48 -2.08
N SER A 56 -1.25 9.83 -2.36
CA SER A 56 -0.61 9.64 -3.66
C SER A 56 0.82 9.14 -3.50
N SER A 57 1.35 8.54 -4.56
CA SER A 57 2.76 8.17 -4.67
C SER A 57 3.41 8.97 -5.78
N ASP A 58 4.70 9.24 -5.62
CA ASP A 58 5.60 9.70 -6.68
C ASP A 58 5.74 8.69 -7.84
N GLU A 59 5.53 7.39 -7.57
CA GLU A 59 5.55 6.34 -8.59
C GLU A 59 4.15 6.00 -9.12
N ARG A 60 3.95 6.18 -10.42
CA ARG A 60 2.72 5.77 -11.10
C ARG A 60 2.56 4.25 -11.09
N GLY A 61 1.39 3.80 -10.65
CA GLY A 61 1.07 2.36 -10.63
C GLY A 61 1.56 1.63 -9.39
N ALA A 62 2.15 2.33 -8.42
CA ALA A 62 2.48 1.76 -7.12
C ALA A 62 1.24 1.11 -6.47
N SER A 63 1.50 0.05 -5.72
CA SER A 63 0.50 -0.60 -4.86
C SER A 63 0.64 -0.09 -3.43
N PHE A 64 -0.46 -0.03 -2.68
CA PHE A 64 -0.46 0.53 -1.34
C PHE A 64 -0.90 -0.48 -0.30
N ASP A 65 -0.25 -0.41 0.86
CA ASP A 65 -0.63 -1.09 2.08
C ASP A 65 -1.01 -0.02 3.12
N CYS A 66 -2.20 -0.14 3.71
CA CYS A 66 -2.74 0.78 4.69
C CYS A 66 -3.04 0.08 6.02
N ARG A 67 -3.04 0.85 7.11
CA ARG A 67 -3.64 0.47 8.38
C ARG A 67 -3.99 1.71 9.21
N ILE A 68 -4.92 1.54 10.13
CA ILE A 68 -5.21 2.51 11.20
C ILE A 68 -4.84 1.86 12.51
N VAL A 69 -4.01 2.53 13.29
CA VAL A 69 -3.49 2.03 14.57
C VAL A 69 -4.05 2.90 15.67
N ALA A 70 -4.72 2.30 16.66
CA ALA A 70 -5.09 3.01 17.88
C ALA A 70 -3.82 3.41 18.65
N VAL A 71 -3.88 4.51 19.40
CA VAL A 71 -2.78 5.00 20.22
C VAL A 71 -3.15 4.78 21.68
N GLY A 72 -2.32 4.03 22.41
CA GLY A 72 -2.54 3.68 23.80
C GLY A 72 -1.61 2.54 24.22
N ALA A 73 -1.45 2.32 25.53
CA ALA A 73 -0.56 1.29 26.06
C ALA A 73 -0.96 -0.13 25.62
N ASP A 74 -2.27 -0.39 25.55
CA ASP A 74 -2.85 -1.70 25.20
C ASP A 74 -3.35 -1.76 23.75
N ALA A 75 -2.98 -0.77 22.93
CA ALA A 75 -3.49 -0.67 21.57
C ALA A 75 -2.90 -1.77 20.67
N GLU A 76 -3.76 -2.67 20.21
CA GLU A 76 -3.39 -3.64 19.20
C GLU A 76 -2.96 -2.93 17.90
N ARG A 77 -1.93 -3.46 17.26
CA ARG A 77 -1.45 -2.99 15.97
C ARG A 77 -1.97 -3.92 14.87
N PRO A 78 -3.04 -3.53 14.14
CA PRO A 78 -3.56 -4.37 13.08
C PRO A 78 -2.55 -4.58 11.96
N ALA A 79 -2.69 -5.71 11.27
CA ALA A 79 -1.95 -6.01 10.07
C ALA A 79 -2.28 -5.01 8.94
N PHE A 80 -1.32 -4.78 8.05
CA PHE A 80 -1.59 -4.02 6.83
C PHE A 80 -2.58 -4.75 5.94
N HIS A 81 -3.48 -3.99 5.32
CA HIS A 81 -4.33 -4.46 4.24
C HIS A 81 -4.05 -3.68 2.96
N PRO A 82 -4.33 -4.25 1.78
CA PRO A 82 -4.20 -3.50 0.55
C PRO A 82 -5.26 -2.41 0.46
N CYS A 83 -4.85 -1.30 -0.12
CA CYS A 83 -5.68 -0.14 -0.37
C CYS A 83 -5.32 0.46 -1.74
N VAL A 84 -6.08 1.47 -2.15
CA VAL A 84 -5.78 2.35 -3.29
C VAL A 84 -5.68 3.78 -2.77
N ALA A 85 -5.44 4.78 -3.62
CA ALA A 85 -5.33 6.21 -3.27
C ALA A 85 -6.46 6.83 -2.39
N VAL A 86 -7.47 6.05 -2.02
CA VAL A 86 -8.51 6.37 -1.04
C VAL A 86 -8.66 5.18 -0.08
N ASP A 87 -8.66 5.45 1.22
CA ASP A 87 -8.83 4.44 2.27
C ASP A 87 -9.73 4.92 3.42
N LEU A 88 -10.31 3.99 4.17
CA LEU A 88 -11.14 4.24 5.34
C LEU A 88 -11.15 3.00 6.26
N PRO A 89 -11.46 3.13 7.56
CA PRO A 89 -11.60 1.97 8.43
C PRO A 89 -12.77 1.07 8.00
N ALA A 90 -12.61 -0.25 8.20
CA ALA A 90 -13.62 -1.23 7.82
C ALA A 90 -14.87 -1.22 8.73
N ALA A 91 -14.77 -0.59 9.90
CA ALA A 91 -15.83 -0.41 10.88
C ALA A 91 -15.73 1.00 11.48
N GLU A 92 -16.77 1.42 12.21
CA GLU A 92 -16.70 2.67 12.98
C GLU A 92 -15.62 2.57 14.05
N LEU A 93 -14.77 3.59 14.11
CA LEU A 93 -13.80 3.77 15.19
C LEU A 93 -14.53 4.29 16.42
N ALA A 94 -14.13 3.79 17.58
CA ALA A 94 -14.53 4.37 18.86
C ALA A 94 -13.87 5.75 19.03
N ASP A 95 -14.29 6.48 20.05
CA ASP A 95 -13.63 7.72 20.43
C ASP A 95 -12.23 7.40 20.99
N GLY A 96 -11.24 8.19 20.59
CA GLY A 96 -9.84 7.96 20.97
C GLY A 96 -8.84 8.45 19.93
N ASP A 97 -7.56 8.26 20.25
CA ASP A 97 -6.45 8.67 19.40
C ASP A 97 -6.04 7.56 18.43
N TYR A 98 -5.79 7.95 17.19
CA TYR A 98 -5.46 7.05 16.11
C TYR A 98 -4.34 7.61 15.24
N ARG A 99 -3.72 6.70 14.47
CA ARG A 99 -2.73 7.02 13.46
C ARG A 99 -3.00 6.22 12.19
N PHE A 100 -3.28 6.92 11.11
CA PHE A 100 -3.28 6.34 9.78
C PHE A 100 -1.84 6.15 9.32
N GLU A 101 -1.54 4.97 8.79
CA GLU A 101 -0.25 4.63 8.21
C GLU A 101 -0.44 4.05 6.81
N VAL A 102 0.35 4.54 5.86
CA VAL A 102 0.34 4.04 4.48
C VAL A 102 1.75 3.96 3.94
N ARG A 103 2.02 2.95 3.12
CA ARG A 103 3.26 2.80 2.36
C ARG A 103 2.97 2.33 0.95
N ALA A 104 3.86 2.65 0.03
CA ALA A 104 3.81 2.18 -1.35
C ALA A 104 4.80 1.02 -1.57
N THR A 105 4.48 0.17 -2.53
CA THR A 105 5.39 -0.81 -3.11
C THR A 105 5.40 -0.60 -4.63
N GLY A 106 6.60 -0.34 -5.16
CA GLY A 106 6.81 -0.01 -6.57
C GLY A 106 6.78 -1.23 -7.50
N ALA A 107 6.91 -0.99 -8.79
CA ALA A 107 6.89 -2.04 -9.82
C ALA A 107 8.02 -3.07 -9.65
N ALA A 108 9.17 -2.64 -9.12
CA ALA A 108 10.30 -3.50 -8.80
C ALA A 108 10.10 -4.34 -7.52
N GLY A 109 8.97 -4.18 -6.83
CA GLY A 109 8.70 -4.83 -5.54
C GLY A 109 9.40 -4.16 -4.34
N THR A 110 10.09 -3.02 -4.57
CA THR A 110 10.71 -2.22 -3.51
C THR A 110 9.64 -1.50 -2.71
N ARG A 111 9.73 -1.59 -1.38
CA ARG A 111 8.77 -1.00 -0.45
C ARG A 111 9.30 0.30 0.11
N GLY A 112 8.50 1.35 0.00
CA GLY A 112 8.81 2.68 0.50
C GLY A 112 8.65 2.84 2.01
N PRO A 113 9.07 4.00 2.55
CA PRO A 113 8.84 4.36 3.94
C PRO A 113 7.34 4.56 4.24
N LEU A 114 6.99 4.60 5.53
CA LEU A 114 5.63 4.89 5.98
C LEU A 114 5.37 6.39 5.98
N ALA A 115 4.31 6.83 5.30
CA ALA A 115 3.65 8.09 5.59
C ALA A 115 2.65 7.89 6.74
N ARG A 116 2.53 8.89 7.61
CA ARG A 116 1.72 8.82 8.84
C ARG A 116 0.89 10.08 9.01
N ARG A 117 -0.34 9.93 9.51
CA ARG A 117 -1.21 11.06 9.91
C ARG A 117 -1.92 10.72 11.21
N ARG A 118 -1.86 11.61 12.19
CA ARG A 118 -2.49 11.44 13.50
C ARG A 118 -3.85 12.12 13.51
N PHE A 119 -4.81 11.51 14.19
CA PHE A 119 -6.14 12.07 14.37
C PHE A 119 -6.79 11.54 15.64
N THR A 120 -7.77 12.27 16.14
CA THR A 120 -8.56 11.90 17.31
C THR A 120 -10.01 11.81 16.89
N VAL A 121 -10.65 10.68 17.13
CA VAL A 121 -12.10 10.54 17.00
C VAL A 121 -12.72 11.02 18.31
N GLU A 122 -13.58 12.02 18.22
CA GLU A 122 -14.27 12.58 19.38
C GLU A 122 -15.71 12.85 18.98
N THR A 123 -16.62 12.00 19.46
CA THR A 123 -18.05 12.22 19.29
C THR A 123 -18.60 12.90 20.54
N LEU A 124 -19.16 14.08 20.35
CA LEU A 124 -19.93 14.69 21.42
C LEU A 124 -21.22 13.90 21.60
N LEU A 125 -21.58 13.58 22.84
CA LEU A 125 -22.85 12.92 23.19
C LEU A 125 -24.02 13.89 23.08
N THR A 126 -24.21 14.46 21.90
CA THR A 126 -25.31 15.37 21.60
C THR A 126 -26.26 14.70 20.62
N THR A 127 -27.55 14.71 20.92
CA THR A 127 -28.59 14.29 19.97
C THR A 127 -28.45 15.16 18.71
N PRO A 128 -28.16 14.59 17.54
CA PRO A 128 -28.04 15.37 16.32
C PRO A 128 -29.41 15.97 15.96
N PRO A 129 -29.44 17.19 15.39
CA PRO A 129 -30.70 17.78 14.93
C PRO A 129 -31.34 16.91 13.83
N PRO A 130 -32.67 17.00 13.63
CA PRO A 130 -33.34 16.28 12.56
C PRO A 130 -32.76 16.68 11.19
N LEU A 131 -32.51 15.68 10.35
CA LEU A 131 -31.90 15.87 9.02
C LEU A 131 -32.96 16.04 7.92
N SER A 132 -32.67 16.92 6.95
CA SER A 132 -33.48 17.06 5.74
C SER A 132 -33.56 15.76 4.93
N ARG A 133 -34.54 15.64 4.03
CA ARG A 133 -34.68 14.47 3.15
C ARG A 133 -33.46 14.32 2.24
N GLU A 134 -32.94 15.43 1.75
CA GLU A 134 -31.78 15.53 0.86
C GLU A 134 -30.49 15.14 1.58
N CYS A 135 -30.31 15.58 2.83
CA CYS A 135 -29.19 15.16 3.67
C CYS A 135 -29.24 13.66 3.93
N ARG A 136 -30.40 13.12 4.35
CA ARG A 136 -30.57 11.68 4.59
C ARG A 136 -30.26 10.83 3.36
N ALA A 137 -30.74 11.24 2.18
CA ALA A 137 -30.42 10.56 0.93
C ALA A 137 -28.91 10.58 0.63
N SER A 138 -28.25 11.71 0.85
CA SER A 138 -26.79 11.86 0.65
C SER A 138 -25.98 10.98 1.59
N LEU A 139 -26.35 10.93 2.87
CA LEU A 139 -25.70 10.05 3.85
C LEU A 139 -25.94 8.57 3.55
N SER A 140 -27.10 8.20 3.00
CA SER A 140 -27.37 6.85 2.52
C SER A 140 -26.42 6.47 1.37
N SER A 141 -26.24 7.38 0.40
CA SER A 141 -25.30 7.20 -0.71
C SER A 141 -23.85 7.06 -0.21
N LEU A 142 -23.43 7.92 0.74
CA LEU A 142 -22.10 7.84 1.37
C LEU A 142 -21.88 6.49 2.05
N ARG A 143 -22.84 6.02 2.86
CA ARG A 143 -22.77 4.69 3.49
C ARG A 143 -22.67 3.56 2.46
N GLY A 144 -23.41 3.64 1.35
CA GLY A 144 -23.30 2.70 0.24
C GLY A 144 -21.90 2.70 -0.40
N ALA A 145 -21.34 3.89 -0.63
CA ALA A 145 -20.00 4.03 -1.22
C ALA A 145 -18.89 3.53 -0.27
N ARG A 146 -18.99 3.78 1.05
CA ARG A 146 -18.08 3.24 2.07
C ARG A 146 -18.07 1.71 2.04
N ARG A 147 -19.25 1.08 2.06
CA ARG A 147 -19.38 -0.39 1.93
C ARG A 147 -18.74 -0.92 0.65
N ALA A 148 -18.89 -0.23 -0.48
CA ALA A 148 -18.29 -0.64 -1.75
C ALA A 148 -16.75 -0.62 -1.70
N VAL A 149 -16.15 0.39 -1.07
CA VAL A 149 -14.68 0.45 -0.87
C VAL A 149 -14.22 -0.68 0.05
N ILE A 150 -14.89 -0.90 1.17
CA ILE A 150 -14.57 -1.99 2.13
C ILE A 150 -14.66 -3.37 1.45
N GLY A 151 -15.72 -3.62 0.68
CA GLY A 151 -15.86 -4.86 -0.10
C GLY A 151 -14.77 -5.00 -1.17
N GLY A 152 -14.39 -3.90 -1.83
CA GLY A 152 -13.32 -3.86 -2.82
C GLY A 152 -11.94 -4.14 -2.22
N GLN A 153 -11.62 -3.64 -1.02
CA GLN A 153 -10.38 -3.94 -0.30
C GLN A 153 -10.27 -5.44 0.00
N ARG A 154 -11.35 -6.07 0.51
CA ARG A 154 -11.41 -7.52 0.74
C ARG A 154 -11.17 -8.31 -0.55
N THR A 155 -11.75 -7.84 -1.65
CA THR A 155 -11.58 -8.45 -2.99
C THR A 155 -10.14 -8.34 -3.47
N LEU A 156 -9.51 -7.18 -3.32
CA LEU A 156 -8.11 -6.95 -3.67
C LEU A 156 -7.17 -7.81 -2.80
N ALA A 157 -7.42 -7.91 -1.50
CA ALA A 157 -6.66 -8.77 -0.59
C ALA A 157 -6.69 -10.24 -1.00
N ARG A 158 -7.89 -10.75 -1.35
CA ARG A 158 -8.03 -12.12 -1.88
C ARG A 158 -7.28 -12.31 -3.19
N ALA A 159 -7.35 -11.34 -4.11
CA ALA A 159 -6.66 -11.40 -5.39
C ALA A 159 -5.13 -11.39 -5.23
N GLN A 160 -4.60 -10.55 -4.35
CA GLN A 160 -3.17 -10.53 -4.01
C GLN A 160 -2.72 -11.85 -3.35
N ALA A 161 -3.52 -12.40 -2.44
CA ALA A 161 -3.23 -13.70 -1.82
C ALA A 161 -3.21 -14.83 -2.86
N ALA A 162 -4.15 -14.82 -3.81
CA ALA A 162 -4.18 -15.77 -4.92
C ALA A 162 -2.94 -15.63 -5.83
N GLU A 163 -2.51 -14.39 -6.13
CA GLU A 163 -1.28 -14.15 -6.89
C GLU A 163 -0.04 -14.68 -6.15
N ARG A 164 0.09 -14.42 -4.84
CA ARG A 164 1.21 -14.98 -4.04
C ARG A 164 1.24 -16.50 -4.08
N ARG A 165 0.07 -17.15 -3.96
CA ARG A 165 -0.05 -18.61 -4.07
C ARG A 165 0.30 -19.12 -5.47
N ALA A 166 -0.13 -18.43 -6.53
CA ALA A 166 0.19 -18.81 -7.90
C ALA A 166 1.69 -18.70 -8.20
N ARG A 167 2.36 -17.64 -7.70
CA ARG A 167 3.82 -17.49 -7.78
C ARG A 167 4.54 -18.65 -7.09
N ALA A 168 4.12 -19.01 -5.88
CA ALA A 168 4.71 -20.11 -5.13
C ALA A 168 4.56 -21.48 -5.82
N ARG A 169 3.53 -21.68 -6.65
CA ARG A 169 3.30 -22.92 -7.39
C ARG A 169 4.04 -23.01 -8.74
N GLY A 170 4.62 -21.92 -9.23
CA GLY A 170 5.33 -21.90 -10.52
C GLY A 170 4.46 -22.09 -11.79
N ALA A 171 3.13 -22.16 -11.67
CA ALA A 171 2.24 -22.35 -12.82
C ALA A 171 2.04 -21.03 -13.61
N ALA A 172 2.64 -20.93 -14.80
CA ALA A 172 2.67 -19.70 -15.61
C ALA A 172 1.27 -19.13 -15.94
N ASP A 173 0.33 -19.98 -16.37
CA ASP A 173 -1.02 -19.53 -16.73
C ASP A 173 -1.85 -19.13 -15.50
N GLY A 174 -1.68 -19.86 -14.40
CA GLY A 174 -2.27 -19.50 -13.11
C GLY A 174 -1.79 -18.14 -12.62
N LEU A 175 -0.50 -17.84 -12.80
CA LEU A 175 0.08 -16.54 -12.46
C LEU A 175 -0.49 -15.41 -13.35
N LYS A 176 -0.53 -15.60 -14.68
CA LYS A 176 -1.13 -14.62 -15.60
C LYS A 176 -2.59 -14.32 -15.23
N GLN A 177 -3.37 -15.35 -14.92
CA GLN A 177 -4.77 -15.16 -14.49
C GLN A 177 -4.85 -14.40 -13.15
N ALA A 178 -4.01 -14.74 -12.17
CA ALA A 178 -4.01 -14.08 -10.88
C ALA A 178 -3.61 -12.59 -10.97
N ILE A 179 -2.59 -12.25 -11.76
CA ILE A 179 -2.17 -10.86 -12.03
C ILE A 179 -3.32 -10.05 -12.65
N ARG A 180 -4.03 -10.63 -13.64
CA ARG A 180 -5.20 -9.99 -14.27
C ARG A 180 -6.31 -9.72 -13.25
N ARG A 181 -6.61 -10.70 -12.38
CA ARG A 181 -7.62 -10.55 -11.32
C ARG A 181 -7.24 -9.47 -10.31
N ARG A 182 -5.99 -9.44 -9.84
CA ARG A 182 -5.48 -8.39 -8.93
C ARG A 182 -5.61 -7.01 -9.57
N THR A 183 -5.16 -6.87 -10.80
CA THR A 183 -5.20 -5.58 -11.52
C THR A 183 -6.65 -5.12 -11.75
N GLY A 184 -7.56 -6.05 -12.07
CA GLY A 184 -9.00 -5.78 -12.17
C GLY A 184 -9.59 -5.29 -10.84
N ALA A 185 -9.32 -5.99 -9.74
CA ALA A 185 -9.77 -5.61 -8.41
C ALA A 185 -9.23 -4.23 -7.99
N GLN A 186 -7.96 -3.93 -8.27
CA GLN A 186 -7.36 -2.62 -8.00
C GLN A 186 -8.07 -1.49 -8.77
N ARG A 187 -8.39 -1.69 -10.05
CA ARG A 187 -9.15 -0.70 -10.84
C ARG A 187 -10.58 -0.52 -10.34
N GLN A 188 -11.26 -1.60 -9.95
CA GLN A 188 -12.61 -1.52 -9.39
C GLN A 188 -12.61 -0.76 -8.06
N LEU A 189 -11.66 -1.06 -7.18
CA LEU A 189 -11.49 -0.36 -5.90
C LEU A 189 -11.17 1.13 -6.11
N ALA A 190 -10.31 1.47 -7.07
CA ALA A 190 -10.04 2.87 -7.41
C ALA A 190 -11.30 3.61 -7.90
N ARG A 191 -12.16 2.96 -8.70
CA ARG A 191 -13.46 3.53 -9.11
C ARG A 191 -14.40 3.71 -7.92
N ALA A 192 -14.45 2.75 -7.00
CA ALA A 192 -15.23 2.86 -5.77
C ALA A 192 -14.75 4.04 -4.90
N GLY A 193 -13.43 4.23 -4.77
CA GLY A 193 -12.83 5.38 -4.08
C GLY A 193 -13.26 6.71 -4.69
N LYS A 194 -13.24 6.85 -6.02
CA LYS A 194 -13.74 8.07 -6.71
C LYS A 194 -15.21 8.34 -6.39
N ARG A 195 -16.05 7.30 -6.41
CA ARG A 195 -17.48 7.42 -6.04
C ARG A 195 -17.67 7.82 -4.58
N LEU A 196 -16.85 7.26 -3.69
CA LEU A 196 -16.84 7.61 -2.26
C LEU A 196 -16.57 9.10 -2.06
N LEU A 197 -15.53 9.64 -2.69
CA LEU A 197 -15.21 11.07 -2.58
C LEU A 197 -16.32 11.96 -3.15
N THR A 198 -16.98 11.56 -4.23
CA THR A 198 -18.15 12.28 -4.76
C THR A 198 -19.32 12.24 -3.78
N ALA A 199 -19.60 11.09 -3.17
CA ALA A 199 -20.66 10.94 -2.19
C ALA A 199 -20.37 11.73 -0.90
N GLN A 200 -19.11 11.78 -0.45
CA GLN A 200 -18.66 12.57 0.69
C GLN A 200 -18.93 14.06 0.45
N ARG A 201 -18.43 14.62 -0.67
CA ARG A 201 -18.67 16.02 -1.03
C ARG A 201 -20.16 16.35 -1.17
N SER A 202 -20.96 15.40 -1.65
CA SER A 202 -22.42 15.55 -1.71
C SER A 202 -23.05 15.66 -0.32
N ALA A 203 -22.66 14.79 0.62
CA ALA A 203 -23.14 14.83 2.00
C ALA A 203 -22.71 16.14 2.69
N GLU A 204 -21.45 16.55 2.54
CA GLU A 204 -20.92 17.79 3.11
C GLU A 204 -21.65 19.05 2.61
N ARG A 205 -22.16 19.04 1.38
CA ARG A 205 -22.95 20.18 0.84
C ARG A 205 -24.41 20.16 1.29
N ARG A 206 -25.02 18.98 1.44
CA ARG A 206 -26.46 18.84 1.71
C ARG A 206 -26.82 18.74 3.19
N CYS A 207 -25.83 18.53 4.06
CA CYS A 207 -26.00 18.39 5.51
C CYS A 207 -25.39 19.55 6.31
N ARG A 208 -24.98 20.63 5.63
CA ARG A 208 -24.77 21.94 6.24
C ARG A 208 -26.12 22.61 6.44
#